data_AF-R5H0C5-F1
#
_entry.id   AF-R5H0C5-F1
#
_cell.length_a   1.000
_cell.length_b   1.000
_cell.length_c   1.000
_cell.angle_alpha   90.00
_cell.angle_beta   90.00
_cell.angle_gamma   90.00
#
_symmetry.space_group_name_H-M   'P 1'
#
loop_
_entity.id
_entity.type
_entity.pdbx_description
1 polymer ?
#
loop_
_entity_poly.entity_id
_entity_poly.type
_entity_poly.pdbx_seq_one_letter_code
_entity_poly.pdbx_strand_id
1 'polypeptide(L)'
;MLPVVEGVDTAAALSLLNSENLLRIVMKQFCRSAERNESHIRYLWKISDIKQFTIEVHSLKSSARQIGANHLSQMAALLEEAGNKYDVDFISRHTNAMLTEYLRISQALSSYFNDTEAEMASYSEHGASSQRPASGGVGSVSVSGASVTANVSAAAPAEQGMSLLDEMQQAIDEMDTIHIDDVIEKMEAFNYSGAEQQFFERLKVAADDCDIDAAAEIIAEWKKQVQVTSKNPV
;
A
#
# COMPACT_ATOMS: atom_id res chain seq x y z
N MET A 1 -4.18 -17.68 17.59
CA MET A 1 -4.40 -18.52 16.40
C MET A 1 -4.62 -17.58 15.22
N LEU A 2 -4.10 -17.94 14.05
CA LEU A 2 -4.24 -17.16 12.82
C LEU A 2 -5.48 -17.65 12.03
N PRO A 3 -6.11 -16.76 11.24
CA PRO A 3 -7.23 -17.14 10.39
C PRO A 3 -6.81 -18.20 9.37
N VAL A 4 -7.63 -19.24 9.19
CA VAL A 4 -7.50 -20.16 8.06
C VAL A 4 -8.53 -19.72 7.03
N VAL A 5 -8.11 -18.88 6.09
CA VAL A 5 -8.95 -18.36 5.01
C VAL A 5 -8.49 -18.95 3.69
N GLU A 6 -9.41 -19.53 2.93
CA GLU A 6 -9.12 -20.06 1.61
C GLU A 6 -8.57 -18.95 0.69
N GLY A 7 -7.36 -19.16 0.17
CA GLY A 7 -6.64 -18.18 -0.67
C GLY A 7 -5.68 -17.26 0.09
N VAL A 8 -5.58 -17.37 1.42
CA VAL A 8 -4.65 -16.59 2.27
C VAL A 8 -3.68 -17.53 2.97
N ASP A 9 -2.40 -17.44 2.60
CA ASP A 9 -1.31 -18.18 3.25
C ASP A 9 -0.77 -17.38 4.45
N THR A 10 -1.36 -17.63 5.61
CA THR A 10 -0.98 -16.94 6.86
C THR A 10 0.40 -17.37 7.37
N ALA A 11 0.93 -18.52 6.96
CA ALA A 11 2.26 -18.97 7.34
C ALA A 11 3.34 -18.23 6.54
N ALA A 12 3.12 -18.06 5.23
CA ALA A 12 3.97 -17.24 4.39
C ALA A 12 3.97 -15.77 4.85
N ALA A 13 2.79 -15.21 5.14
CA ALA A 13 2.65 -13.84 5.63
C ALA A 13 3.32 -13.62 7.00
N LEU A 14 3.23 -14.60 7.90
CA LEU A 14 3.90 -14.54 9.20
C LEU A 14 5.42 -14.60 9.06
N SER A 15 5.93 -15.39 8.11
CA SER A 15 7.36 -15.49 7.82
C SER A 15 7.91 -14.19 7.23
N LEU A 16 7.08 -13.46 6.47
CA LEU A 16 7.42 -12.15 5.89
C LEU A 16 7.50 -11.07 6.97
N LEU A 17 6.48 -10.97 7.82
CA LEU A 17 6.37 -9.88 8.82
C LEU A 17 7.06 -10.19 10.15
N ASN A 18 7.46 -11.45 10.39
CA ASN A 18 8.10 -11.94 11.61
C ASN A 18 7.37 -11.57 12.92
N SER A 19 6.08 -11.24 12.86
CA SER A 19 5.28 -10.78 14.00
C SER A 19 3.79 -11.06 13.79
N GLU A 20 3.20 -11.90 14.66
CA GLU A 20 1.75 -12.21 14.61
C GLU A 20 0.89 -10.95 14.86
N ASN A 21 1.34 -10.07 15.75
CA ASN A 21 0.61 -8.82 16.04
C ASN A 21 0.60 -7.88 14.83
N LEU A 22 1.74 -7.73 14.15
CA LEU A 22 1.84 -6.90 12.95
C LEU A 22 0.97 -7.47 11.82
N LEU A 23 1.01 -8.79 11.61
CA LEU A 23 0.16 -9.46 10.63
C LEU A 23 -1.32 -9.20 10.87
N ARG A 24 -1.78 -9.25 12.13
CA ARG A 24 -3.17 -8.92 12.47
C ARG A 24 -3.51 -7.44 12.18
N ILE A 25 -2.60 -6.51 12.43
CA ILE A 25 -2.80 -5.08 12.13
C ILE A 25 -2.96 -4.88 10.62
N VAL A 26 -2.03 -5.43 9.82
CA VAL A 26 -2.05 -5.31 8.36
C VAL A 26 -3.30 -5.96 7.77
N MET A 27 -3.69 -7.16 8.23
CA MET A 27 -4.94 -7.80 7.82
C MET A 27 -6.19 -6.95 8.15
N LYS A 28 -6.24 -6.34 9.34
CA LYS A 28 -7.34 -5.44 9.71
C LYS A 28 -7.37 -4.19 8.82
N GLN A 29 -6.20 -3.62 8.51
CA GLN A 29 -6.10 -2.47 7.61
C GLN A 29 -6.59 -2.82 6.20
N PHE A 30 -6.15 -3.95 5.65
CA PHE A 30 -6.61 -4.49 4.38
C PHE A 30 -8.13 -4.63 4.32
N CYS A 31 -8.75 -5.17 5.37
CA CYS A 31 -10.21 -5.29 5.44
C CYS A 31 -10.92 -3.93 5.48
N ARG A 32 -10.38 -2.96 6.24
CA ARG A 32 -10.98 -1.63 6.39
C ARG A 32 -10.93 -0.79 5.11
N SER A 33 -9.89 -0.96 4.30
CA SER A 33 -9.74 -0.24 3.03
C SER A 33 -10.42 -0.94 1.85
N ALA A 34 -10.79 -2.22 1.98
CA ALA A 34 -11.28 -3.05 0.88
C ALA A 34 -12.43 -2.43 0.07
N GLU A 35 -13.55 -2.06 0.71
CA GLU A 35 -14.72 -1.53 0.00
C GLU A 35 -14.42 -0.19 -0.71
N ARG A 36 -13.62 0.67 -0.06
CA ARG A 36 -13.23 1.96 -0.61
C ARG A 36 -12.33 1.76 -1.84
N ASN A 37 -11.31 0.93 -1.73
CA ASN A 37 -10.35 0.68 -2.80
C ASN A 37 -11.02 -0.03 -3.98
N GLU A 38 -11.87 -1.03 -3.70
CA GLU A 38 -12.66 -1.71 -4.73
C GLU A 38 -13.51 -0.70 -5.53
N SER A 39 -14.23 0.17 -4.81
CA SER A 39 -15.07 1.19 -5.44
C SER A 39 -14.24 2.16 -6.29
N HIS A 40 -13.05 2.54 -5.81
CA HIS A 40 -12.14 3.43 -6.51
C HIS A 40 -11.58 2.79 -7.78
N ILE A 41 -11.04 1.57 -7.69
CA ILE A 41 -10.54 0.80 -8.83
C ILE A 41 -11.63 0.61 -9.88
N ARG A 42 -12.86 0.26 -9.45
CA ARG A 42 -14.01 0.11 -10.33
C ARG A 42 -14.38 1.42 -11.03
N TYR A 43 -14.28 2.55 -10.34
CA TYR A 43 -14.52 3.87 -10.92
C TYR A 43 -13.50 4.20 -12.00
N LEU A 44 -12.20 4.05 -11.70
CA LEU A 44 -11.10 4.32 -12.63
C LEU A 44 -11.21 3.47 -13.90
N TRP A 45 -11.56 2.18 -13.73
CA TRP A 45 -11.84 1.29 -14.85
C TRP A 45 -13.01 1.79 -15.72
N LYS A 46 -14.12 2.23 -15.12
CA LYS A 46 -15.30 2.74 -15.85
C LYS A 46 -15.02 4.01 -16.65
N ILE A 47 -14.21 4.91 -16.11
CA ILE A 47 -13.81 6.14 -16.83
C ILE A 47 -12.63 5.93 -17.78
N SER A 48 -12.11 4.69 -17.87
CA SER A 48 -10.95 4.33 -18.68
C SER A 48 -9.67 5.13 -18.33
N ASP A 49 -9.53 5.52 -17.06
CA ASP A 49 -8.28 6.10 -16.56
C ASP A 49 -7.29 4.97 -16.26
N ILE A 50 -6.68 4.44 -17.32
CA ILE A 50 -5.80 3.26 -17.25
C ILE A 50 -4.57 3.55 -16.39
N LYS A 51 -4.06 4.78 -16.39
CA LYS A 51 -2.86 5.12 -15.62
C LYS A 51 -3.14 5.05 -14.12
N GLN A 52 -4.19 5.74 -13.64
CA GLN A 52 -4.55 5.68 -12.22
C GLN A 52 -5.05 4.29 -11.83
N PHE A 53 -5.75 3.59 -12.72
CA PHE A 53 -6.13 2.19 -12.49
C PHE A 53 -4.89 1.32 -12.22
N THR A 54 -3.85 1.45 -13.04
CA THR A 54 -2.60 0.67 -12.93
C THR A 54 -1.92 0.89 -11.58
N ILE A 55 -1.89 2.15 -11.12
CA ILE A 55 -1.37 2.52 -9.80
C ILE A 55 -2.17 1.83 -8.69
N GLU A 56 -3.49 1.93 -8.71
CA GLU A 56 -4.32 1.35 -7.65
C GLU A 56 -4.24 -0.19 -7.60
N VAL A 57 -4.12 -0.86 -8.76
CA VAL A 57 -3.89 -2.31 -8.79
C VAL A 57 -2.47 -2.68 -8.33
N HIS A 58 -1.48 -1.83 -8.55
CA HIS A 58 -0.14 -2.01 -7.98
C HIS A 58 -0.18 -1.95 -6.44
N SER A 59 -0.80 -0.92 -5.85
CA SER A 59 -0.94 -0.82 -4.39
C SER A 59 -1.71 -2.03 -3.81
N LEU A 60 -2.72 -2.53 -4.53
CA LEU A 60 -3.44 -3.74 -4.15
C LEU A 60 -2.58 -5.01 -4.23
N LYS A 61 -1.71 -5.13 -5.24
CA LYS A 61 -0.78 -6.25 -5.39
C LYS A 61 0.09 -6.43 -4.16
N SER A 62 0.73 -5.35 -3.71
CA SER A 62 1.62 -5.38 -2.54
C SER A 62 0.83 -5.63 -1.25
N SER A 63 -0.29 -4.92 -1.06
CA SER A 63 -1.17 -5.13 0.10
C SER A 63 -1.68 -6.57 0.22
N ALA A 64 -2.03 -7.19 -0.90
CA ALA A 64 -2.45 -8.59 -0.95
C ALA A 64 -1.31 -9.55 -0.63
N ARG A 65 -0.09 -9.28 -1.13
CA ARG A 65 1.10 -10.09 -0.82
C ARG A 65 1.43 -10.08 0.67
N GLN A 66 1.37 -8.91 1.30
CA GLN A 66 1.68 -8.73 2.73
C GLN A 66 0.79 -9.57 3.66
N ILE A 67 -0.47 -9.79 3.30
CA ILE A 67 -1.39 -10.63 4.07
C ILE A 67 -1.36 -12.11 3.66
N GLY A 68 -0.54 -12.48 2.66
CA GLY A 68 -0.45 -13.83 2.11
C GLY A 68 -1.55 -14.19 1.10
N ALA A 69 -2.29 -13.21 0.58
CA ALA A 69 -3.29 -13.39 -0.47
C ALA A 69 -2.64 -13.52 -1.85
N ASN A 70 -1.84 -14.58 -2.04
CA ASN A 70 -0.95 -14.75 -3.19
C ASN A 70 -1.69 -14.77 -4.52
N HIS A 71 -2.85 -15.43 -4.60
CA HIS A 71 -3.64 -15.47 -5.84
C HIS A 71 -4.14 -14.08 -6.23
N LEU A 72 -4.68 -13.32 -5.27
CA LEU A 72 -5.14 -11.95 -5.50
C LEU A 72 -3.99 -11.04 -5.93
N SER A 73 -2.83 -11.16 -5.26
CA SER A 73 -1.62 -10.43 -5.62
C SER A 73 -1.21 -10.71 -7.07
N GLN A 74 -1.25 -11.96 -7.50
CA GLN A 74 -0.95 -12.35 -8.89
C GLN A 74 -1.96 -11.80 -9.90
N MET A 75 -3.26 -11.81 -9.57
CA MET A 75 -4.28 -11.19 -10.43
C MET A 75 -4.05 -9.68 -10.59
N ALA A 76 -3.68 -9.00 -9.51
CA ALA A 76 -3.34 -7.58 -9.53
C ALA A 76 -2.09 -7.31 -10.37
N ALA A 77 -1.04 -8.13 -10.25
CA ALA A 77 0.17 -8.02 -11.08
C ALA A 77 -0.11 -8.19 -12.59
N LEU A 78 -0.99 -9.12 -12.97
CA LEU A 78 -1.40 -9.29 -14.37
C LEU A 78 -2.16 -8.07 -14.91
N LEU A 79 -3.02 -7.46 -14.08
CA LEU A 79 -3.75 -6.25 -14.43
C LEU A 79 -2.84 -5.02 -14.49
N GLU A 80 -1.85 -4.93 -13.60
CA GLU A 80 -0.80 -3.92 -13.60
C GLU A 80 0.00 -3.98 -14.91
N GLU A 81 0.46 -5.17 -15.30
CA GLU A 81 1.18 -5.39 -16.56
C GLU A 81 0.32 -5.05 -17.78
N ALA A 82 -0.96 -5.44 -17.77
CA ALA A 82 -1.90 -5.07 -18.83
C ALA A 82 -2.13 -3.56 -18.90
N GLY A 83 -2.18 -2.87 -17.75
CA GLY A 83 -2.23 -1.42 -17.64
C GLY A 83 -1.04 -0.73 -18.28
N ASN A 84 0.17 -1.19 -17.94
CA ASN A 84 1.43 -0.71 -18.50
C ASN A 84 1.52 -0.89 -20.02
N LYS A 85 0.89 -1.95 -20.56
CA LYS A 85 0.81 -2.23 -22.00
C LYS A 85 -0.41 -1.60 -22.69
N TYR A 86 -1.28 -0.90 -21.95
CA TYR A 86 -2.57 -0.39 -22.43
C TYR A 86 -3.46 -1.48 -23.06
N ASP A 87 -3.40 -2.72 -22.57
CA ASP A 87 -4.27 -3.82 -23.00
C ASP A 87 -5.65 -3.72 -22.33
N VAL A 88 -6.46 -2.80 -22.85
CA VAL A 88 -7.82 -2.50 -22.33
C VAL A 88 -8.74 -3.72 -22.38
N ASP A 89 -8.56 -4.61 -23.37
CA ASP A 89 -9.39 -5.80 -23.51
C ASP A 89 -9.08 -6.81 -22.39
N PHE A 90 -7.80 -7.04 -22.09
CA PHE A 90 -7.41 -7.86 -20.96
C PHE A 90 -7.92 -7.29 -19.63
N ILE A 91 -7.75 -5.98 -19.41
CA ILE A 91 -8.24 -5.29 -18.20
C ILE A 91 -9.75 -5.51 -18.06
N SER A 92 -10.53 -5.24 -19.11
CA SER A 92 -11.99 -5.39 -19.08
C SER A 92 -12.45 -6.81 -18.74
N ARG A 93 -11.75 -7.83 -19.26
CA ARG A 93 -12.07 -9.24 -19.02
C ARG A 93 -11.75 -9.71 -17.59
N HIS A 94 -10.75 -9.14 -16.93
CA HIS A 94 -10.22 -9.68 -15.67
C HIS A 94 -10.48 -8.79 -14.44
N THR A 95 -10.74 -7.49 -14.59
CA THR A 95 -10.96 -6.57 -13.46
C THR A 95 -12.06 -7.04 -12.52
N ASN A 96 -13.20 -7.50 -13.05
CA ASN A 96 -14.32 -7.93 -12.19
C ASN A 96 -13.96 -9.18 -11.36
N ALA A 97 -13.23 -10.13 -11.93
CA ALA A 97 -12.79 -11.31 -11.21
C ALA A 97 -11.86 -10.94 -10.05
N MET A 98 -10.89 -10.04 -10.30
CA MET A 98 -9.96 -9.56 -9.26
C MET A 98 -10.71 -8.85 -8.13
N LEU A 99 -11.63 -7.93 -8.44
CA LEU A 99 -12.41 -7.21 -7.42
C LEU A 99 -13.32 -8.14 -6.61
N THR A 100 -13.88 -9.17 -7.24
CA THR A 100 -14.69 -10.19 -6.56
C THR A 100 -13.83 -10.97 -5.56
N GLU A 101 -12.64 -11.40 -5.98
CA GLU A 101 -11.71 -12.11 -5.11
C GLU A 101 -11.22 -11.24 -3.95
N TYR A 102 -10.94 -9.96 -4.21
CA TYR A 102 -10.58 -8.99 -3.18
C TYR A 102 -11.64 -8.88 -2.09
N LEU A 103 -12.90 -8.68 -2.45
CA LEU A 103 -14.01 -8.60 -1.49
C LEU A 103 -14.28 -9.92 -0.77
N ARG A 104 -14.13 -11.06 -1.45
CA ARG A 104 -14.29 -12.37 -0.83
C ARG A 104 -13.27 -12.55 0.30
N ILE A 105 -12.00 -12.24 0.02
CA ILE A 105 -10.91 -12.34 1.00
C ILE A 105 -11.13 -11.37 2.15
N SER A 106 -11.49 -10.11 1.87
CA SER A 106 -11.71 -9.10 2.92
C SER A 106 -12.87 -9.47 3.85
N GLN A 107 -13.96 -10.03 3.32
CA GLN A 107 -15.10 -10.49 4.11
C GLN A 107 -14.74 -11.69 4.98
N ALA A 108 -14.04 -12.68 4.41
CA ALA A 108 -13.62 -13.87 5.15
C ALA A 108 -12.66 -13.52 6.31
N LEU A 109 -11.74 -12.58 6.08
CA LEU A 109 -10.86 -12.05 7.13
C LEU A 109 -11.64 -11.26 8.18
N SER A 110 -12.58 -10.40 7.75
CA SER A 110 -13.40 -9.58 8.66
C SER A 110 -14.24 -10.42 9.62
N SER A 111 -14.84 -11.52 9.13
CA SER A 111 -15.59 -12.46 9.97
C SER A 111 -14.73 -13.00 11.12
N TYR A 112 -13.48 -13.38 10.82
CA TYR A 112 -12.56 -13.90 11.84
C TYR A 112 -12.21 -12.90 12.95
N PHE A 113 -12.02 -11.62 12.58
CA PHE A 113 -11.69 -10.58 13.56
C PHE A 113 -12.89 -10.19 14.42
N ASN A 114 -14.11 -10.25 13.87
CA ASN A 114 -15.34 -10.01 14.63
C ASN A 114 -15.64 -11.14 15.63
N ASP A 115 -15.37 -12.39 15.25
CA ASP A 115 -15.59 -13.56 16.11
C ASP A 115 -14.62 -13.60 17.31
N THR A 116 -13.37 -13.15 17.12
CA THR A 116 -12.38 -13.08 18.21
C THR A 116 -12.66 -11.96 19.22
N GLU A 117 -13.22 -10.82 18.80
CA GLU A 117 -13.64 -9.75 19.71
C GLU A 117 -14.92 -10.13 20.49
N ALA A 118 -15.84 -10.89 19.87
CA ALA A 118 -17.03 -11.42 20.53
C ALA A 118 -16.71 -12.49 21.59
N GLU A 119 -15.76 -13.40 21.32
CA GLU A 119 -15.28 -14.38 22.32
C GLU A 119 -14.60 -13.69 23.51
N MET A 120 -13.73 -12.69 23.28
CA MET A 120 -13.09 -11.94 24.36
C MET A 120 -14.07 -11.06 25.17
N ALA A 121 -15.12 -10.52 24.54
CA ALA A 121 -16.15 -9.75 25.23
C ALA A 121 -17.00 -10.63 26.16
N SER A 122 -17.28 -11.88 25.77
CA SER A 122 -18.11 -12.82 26.55
C SER A 122 -17.51 -13.25 27.89
N TYR A 123 -16.20 -13.07 28.10
CA TYR A 123 -15.54 -13.35 29.39
C TYR A 123 -15.51 -12.15 30.35
N SER A 124 -15.98 -10.96 29.94
CA SER A 124 -15.84 -9.72 30.72
C SER A 124 -17.14 -9.19 31.33
N GLU A 125 -18.30 -9.80 31.08
CA GLU A 125 -19.56 -9.35 31.67
C GLU A 125 -19.81 -9.93 33.08
N HIS A 126 -19.15 -9.35 34.08
CA HIS A 126 -19.73 -9.11 35.40
C HIS A 126 -19.41 -7.66 35.80
N GLY A 127 -20.29 -6.71 35.44
CA GLY A 127 -20.14 -5.36 35.94
C GLY A 127 -20.96 -4.27 35.28
N ALA A 128 -22.20 -4.13 35.75
CA ALA A 128 -22.99 -2.90 35.84
C ALA A 128 -23.76 -2.37 34.61
N SER A 129 -25.08 -2.42 34.81
CA SER A 129 -26.15 -1.79 34.05
C SER A 129 -26.29 -0.28 34.32
N SER A 130 -26.89 0.40 33.33
CA SER A 130 -27.93 1.44 33.45
C SER A 130 -27.62 2.88 33.03
N GLN A 131 -28.33 3.25 31.96
CA GLN A 131 -29.17 4.47 31.78
C GLN A 131 -28.59 5.75 31.15
N ARG A 132 -29.11 6.00 29.94
CA ARG A 132 -29.39 7.30 29.26
C ARG A 132 -30.47 8.10 30.03
N PRO A 133 -30.75 9.42 29.79
CA PRO A 133 -31.00 10.02 28.45
C PRO A 133 -30.68 11.54 28.21
N ALA A 134 -30.73 11.93 26.91
CA ALA A 134 -31.24 13.18 26.23
C ALA A 134 -30.90 14.59 26.80
N SER A 135 -30.75 15.73 26.10
CA SER A 135 -31.16 16.29 24.78
C SER A 135 -30.59 17.74 24.62
N GLY A 136 -30.66 18.32 23.40
CA GLY A 136 -30.58 19.78 23.11
C GLY A 136 -29.18 20.33 22.79
N GLY A 137 -28.92 21.23 21.84
CA GLY A 137 -29.77 22.07 20.99
C GLY A 137 -28.93 22.78 19.91
N VAL A 138 -29.66 23.51 19.08
CA VAL A 138 -29.33 24.24 17.83
C VAL A 138 -28.21 25.29 17.93
N GLY A 139 -27.50 25.55 16.82
CA GLY A 139 -26.65 26.74 16.65
C GLY A 139 -25.96 26.83 15.29
N SER A 140 -26.39 27.78 14.47
CA SER A 140 -25.90 28.15 13.13
C SER A 140 -24.67 29.08 13.20
N VAL A 141 -23.85 29.11 12.13
CA VAL A 141 -23.48 30.30 11.30
C VAL A 141 -22.08 30.13 10.68
N SER A 142 -22.05 30.48 9.38
CA SER A 142 -20.96 30.61 8.41
C SER A 142 -19.76 31.47 8.84
N VAL A 143 -18.60 31.29 8.18
CA VAL A 143 -18.01 32.25 7.20
C VAL A 143 -16.63 31.76 6.72
N SER A 144 -16.46 31.92 5.40
CA SER A 144 -15.27 32.03 4.55
C SER A 144 -13.87 32.20 5.15
N GLY A 145 -12.87 31.74 4.39
CA GLY A 145 -11.68 32.56 4.14
C GLY A 145 -10.35 31.83 3.97
N ALA A 146 -10.06 31.45 2.71
CA ALA A 146 -8.78 31.62 2.01
C ALA A 146 -7.47 30.96 2.50
N SER A 147 -6.59 30.80 1.50
CA SER A 147 -5.12 30.61 1.56
C SER A 147 -4.68 29.17 1.85
N VAL A 148 -3.75 28.54 1.11
CA VAL A 148 -2.62 29.07 0.33
C VAL A 148 -2.36 28.13 -0.85
N THR A 149 -2.22 28.68 -2.05
CA THR A 149 -1.53 28.03 -3.18
C THR A 149 -0.06 27.87 -2.79
N ALA A 150 0.32 26.70 -2.30
CA ALA A 150 1.72 26.37 -2.05
C ALA A 150 2.42 26.14 -3.38
N ASN A 151 3.09 27.20 -3.81
CA ASN A 151 4.09 27.25 -4.85
C ASN A 151 5.14 26.14 -4.61
N VAL A 152 5.08 25.04 -5.35
CA VAL A 152 6.16 24.06 -5.35
C VAL A 152 7.26 24.62 -6.22
N SER A 153 8.23 25.24 -5.55
CA SER A 153 9.51 25.64 -6.11
C SER A 153 10.13 24.45 -6.84
N ALA A 154 10.47 24.66 -8.11
CA ALA A 154 11.23 23.74 -8.92
C ALA A 154 12.66 23.60 -8.35
N ALA A 155 12.82 22.75 -7.34
CA ALA A 155 14.11 22.14 -7.02
C ALA A 155 14.46 21.18 -8.18
N ALA A 156 15.70 21.22 -8.64
CA ALA A 156 16.16 20.47 -9.80
C ALA A 156 15.88 18.95 -9.66
N PRO A 157 15.77 18.19 -10.76
CA PRO A 157 15.53 16.74 -10.74
C PRO A 157 16.49 15.96 -9.82
N ALA A 158 17.72 16.45 -9.66
CA ALA A 158 18.74 15.85 -8.80
C ALA A 158 18.52 16.07 -7.30
N GLU A 159 17.93 17.21 -6.88
CA GLU A 159 17.63 17.48 -5.47
C GLU A 159 16.38 16.72 -5.01
N GLN A 160 15.39 16.56 -5.90
CA GLN A 160 14.19 15.75 -5.65
C GLN A 160 14.51 14.26 -5.59
N GLY A 161 15.41 13.75 -6.45
CA GLY A 161 15.88 12.37 -6.40
C GLY A 161 16.61 12.01 -5.10
N MET A 162 17.43 12.94 -4.57
CA MET A 162 18.13 12.72 -3.29
C MET A 162 17.15 12.73 -2.11
N SER A 163 16.14 13.60 -2.12
CA SER A 163 15.07 13.62 -1.12
C SER A 163 14.28 12.32 -1.07
N LEU A 164 14.04 11.66 -2.21
CA LEU A 164 13.32 10.38 -2.25
C LEU A 164 14.17 9.20 -1.75
N LEU A 165 15.48 9.21 -1.99
CA LEU A 165 16.39 8.22 -1.40
C LEU A 165 16.51 8.38 0.13
N ASP A 166 16.37 9.60 0.65
CA ASP A 166 16.28 9.84 2.10
C ASP A 166 14.92 9.40 2.67
N GLU A 167 13.82 9.68 1.98
CA GLU A 167 12.48 9.19 2.35
C GLU A 167 12.43 7.65 2.35
N MET A 168 13.04 7.01 1.34
CA MET A 168 13.16 5.54 1.29
C MET A 168 13.96 4.99 2.47
N GLN A 169 15.09 5.63 2.81
CA GLN A 169 15.89 5.20 3.96
C GLN A 169 15.09 5.31 5.25
N GLN A 170 14.29 6.36 5.41
CA GLN A 170 13.42 6.51 6.58
C GLN A 170 12.37 5.41 6.65
N ALA A 171 11.70 5.11 5.54
CA ALA A 171 10.70 4.03 5.47
C ALA A 171 11.33 2.66 5.81
N ILE A 172 12.55 2.41 5.33
CA ILE A 172 13.36 1.23 5.66
C ILE A 172 13.71 1.17 7.16
N ASP A 173 14.21 2.27 7.74
CA ASP A 173 14.60 2.34 9.15
C ASP A 173 13.39 2.19 10.09
N GLU A 174 12.22 2.66 9.68
CA GLU A 174 10.94 2.52 10.39
C GLU A 174 10.27 1.16 10.13
N MET A 175 10.86 0.32 9.25
CA MET A 175 10.30 -0.95 8.78
C MET A 175 8.88 -0.79 8.20
N ASP A 176 8.58 0.38 7.63
CA ASP A 176 7.28 0.70 7.07
C ASP A 176 7.21 0.22 5.62
N THR A 177 6.84 -1.04 5.46
CA THR A 177 6.69 -1.69 4.15
C THR A 177 5.65 -1.03 3.25
N ILE A 178 4.67 -0.31 3.82
CA ILE A 178 3.67 0.41 3.03
C ILE A 178 4.30 1.69 2.49
N HIS A 179 5.05 2.41 3.34
CA HIS A 179 5.73 3.62 2.93
C HIS A 179 6.87 3.33 1.93
N ILE A 180 7.56 2.19 2.03
CA ILE A 180 8.53 1.74 1.02
C ILE A 180 7.88 1.66 -0.36
N ASP A 181 6.72 1.00 -0.48
CA ASP A 181 5.98 0.89 -1.75
C ASP A 181 5.56 2.26 -2.28
N ASP A 182 5.04 3.14 -1.41
CA ASP A 182 4.68 4.52 -1.79
C ASP A 182 5.89 5.31 -2.32
N VAL A 183 7.08 5.10 -1.75
CA VAL A 183 8.31 5.77 -2.20
C VAL A 183 8.80 5.17 -3.52
N ILE A 184 8.73 3.85 -3.72
CA ILE A 184 9.02 3.20 -5.01
C ILE A 184 8.14 3.80 -6.11
N GLU A 185 6.84 3.96 -5.84
CA GLU A 185 5.88 4.51 -6.81
C GLU A 185 6.23 5.96 -7.20
N LYS A 186 6.58 6.80 -6.20
CA LYS A 186 7.05 8.16 -6.47
C LYS A 186 8.34 8.16 -7.29
N MET A 187 9.27 7.25 -7.00
CA MET A 187 10.53 7.10 -7.72
C MET A 187 10.32 6.67 -9.18
N GLU A 188 9.28 5.87 -9.48
CA GLU A 188 8.98 5.42 -10.85
C GLU A 188 8.59 6.56 -11.81
N ALA A 189 8.17 7.72 -11.27
CA ALA A 189 7.92 8.91 -12.07
C ALA A 189 9.19 9.55 -12.65
N PHE A 190 10.38 9.11 -12.22
CA PHE A 190 11.67 9.63 -12.65
C PHE A 190 12.30 8.74 -13.72
N ASN A 191 12.88 9.37 -14.73
CA ASN A 191 13.65 8.65 -15.75
C ASN A 191 15.08 8.45 -15.28
N TYR A 192 15.39 7.24 -14.81
CA TYR A 192 16.75 6.83 -14.49
C TYR A 192 17.49 6.35 -15.74
N SER A 193 18.82 6.45 -15.74
CA SER A 193 19.64 5.95 -16.84
C SER A 193 20.94 5.33 -16.35
N GLY A 194 21.50 4.42 -17.13
CA GLY A 194 22.78 3.77 -16.82
C GLY A 194 22.71 2.99 -15.50
N ALA A 195 23.56 3.37 -14.54
CA ALA A 195 23.67 2.67 -13.26
C ALA A 195 22.49 2.96 -12.32
N GLU A 196 21.86 4.13 -12.40
CA GLU A 196 20.73 4.49 -11.55
C GLU A 196 19.51 3.60 -11.85
N GLN A 197 19.28 3.27 -13.13
CA GLN A 197 18.22 2.32 -13.50
C GLN A 197 18.48 0.94 -12.90
N GLN A 198 19.74 0.49 -12.83
CA GLN A 198 20.06 -0.82 -12.25
C GLN A 198 19.81 -0.85 -10.74
N PHE A 199 20.09 0.25 -10.03
CA PHE A 199 19.73 0.36 -8.62
C PHE A 199 18.22 0.39 -8.42
N PHE A 200 17.50 1.14 -9.25
CA PHE A 200 16.04 1.21 -9.16
C PHE A 200 15.38 -0.16 -9.38
N GLU A 201 15.77 -0.92 -10.41
CA GLU A 201 15.20 -2.26 -10.64
C GLU A 201 15.53 -3.23 -9.50
N ARG A 202 16.77 -3.21 -8.98
CA ARG A 202 17.14 -4.02 -7.80
C ARG A 202 16.31 -3.63 -6.58
N LEU A 203 16.09 -2.33 -6.38
CA LEU A 203 15.31 -1.80 -5.27
C LEU A 203 13.85 -2.22 -5.37
N LYS A 204 13.25 -2.19 -6.57
CA LYS A 204 11.89 -2.71 -6.80
C LYS A 204 11.78 -4.18 -6.43
N VAL A 205 12.75 -5.00 -6.82
CA VAL A 205 12.79 -6.43 -6.47
C VAL A 205 12.89 -6.61 -4.95
N ALA A 206 13.79 -5.88 -4.28
CA ALA A 206 13.94 -5.95 -2.83
C ALA A 206 12.68 -5.48 -2.08
N ALA A 207 12.05 -4.40 -2.54
CA ALA A 207 10.79 -3.89 -1.99
C ALA A 207 9.65 -4.87 -2.18
N ASP A 208 9.48 -5.41 -3.40
CA ASP A 208 8.50 -6.44 -3.71
C ASP A 208 8.69 -7.63 -2.76
N ASP A 209 9.93 -8.10 -2.58
CA ASP A 209 10.28 -9.22 -1.71
C ASP A 209 10.27 -8.91 -0.21
N CYS A 210 9.97 -7.66 0.17
CA CYS A 210 10.07 -7.13 1.53
C CYS A 210 11.43 -7.43 2.19
N ASP A 211 12.49 -7.51 1.38
CA ASP A 211 13.86 -7.68 1.83
C ASP A 211 14.43 -6.32 2.22
N ILE A 212 14.14 -5.91 3.46
CA ILE A 212 14.53 -4.62 4.03
C ILE A 212 16.06 -4.48 4.06
N ASP A 213 16.78 -5.56 4.33
CA ASP A 213 18.24 -5.58 4.38
C ASP A 213 18.84 -5.32 2.99
N ALA A 214 18.32 -6.00 1.96
CA ALA A 214 18.73 -5.77 0.59
C ALA A 214 18.36 -4.35 0.11
N ALA A 215 17.16 -3.86 0.46
CA ALA A 215 16.73 -2.51 0.11
C ALA A 215 17.65 -1.44 0.75
N ALA A 216 18.02 -1.62 2.02
CA ALA A 216 18.94 -0.73 2.73
C ALA A 216 20.33 -0.71 2.07
N GLU A 217 20.86 -1.87 1.70
CA GLU A 217 22.16 -1.98 1.02
C GLU A 217 22.13 -1.28 -0.34
N ILE A 218 21.08 -1.50 -1.13
CA ILE A 218 20.90 -0.87 -2.45
C ILE A 218 20.85 0.66 -2.33
N ILE A 219 20.09 1.19 -1.36
CA ILE A 219 19.99 2.64 -1.14
C ILE A 219 21.35 3.24 -0.71
N ALA A 220 22.09 2.55 0.16
CA ALA A 220 23.42 2.99 0.58
C ALA A 220 24.42 3.03 -0.59
N GLU A 221 24.41 1.99 -1.45
CA GLU A 221 25.21 1.95 -2.67
C GLU A 221 24.86 3.09 -3.63
N TRP A 222 23.56 3.30 -3.85
CA TRP A 222 23.06 4.33 -4.76
C TRP A 222 23.44 5.73 -4.28
N LYS A 223 23.23 6.04 -3.00
CA LYS A 223 23.64 7.33 -2.40
C LYS A 223 25.14 7.58 -2.55
N LYS A 224 25.96 6.55 -2.33
CA LYS A 224 27.42 6.65 -2.48
C LYS A 224 27.80 6.96 -3.93
N GLN A 225 27.14 6.35 -4.91
CA GLN A 225 27.39 6.63 -6.32
C GLN A 225 27.04 8.09 -6.68
N VAL A 226 25.84 8.56 -6.27
CA VAL A 226 25.39 9.94 -6.54
C VAL A 226 26.37 10.97 -6.00
N GLN A 227 26.92 10.75 -4.79
CA GLN A 227 27.94 11.62 -4.19
C GLN A 227 29.27 11.62 -4.95
N VAL A 228 29.64 10.52 -5.61
CA VAL A 228 30.87 10.42 -6.42
C VAL A 228 30.71 11.19 -7.74
N THR A 229 29.57 11.06 -8.42
CA THR A 229 29.26 11.81 -9.65
C THR A 229 29.14 13.32 -9.41
N SER A 230 28.68 13.75 -8.23
CA SER A 230 28.59 15.18 -7.88
C SER A 230 29.97 15.85 -7.67
N LYS A 231 30.99 15.10 -7.23
CA LYS A 231 32.33 15.63 -6.93
C LYS A 231 33.30 15.68 -8.11
N ASN A 232 32.95 15.10 -9.25
CA ASN A 232 33.82 15.05 -10.42
C ASN A 232 33.01 15.40 -11.70
N PRO A 233 32.68 16.69 -11.90
CA PRO A 233 32.03 17.11 -13.13
C PRO A 233 33.03 16.97 -14.28
N VAL A 234 32.66 16.19 -15.30
CA VAL A 234 33.38 16.08 -16.58
C VAL A 234 33.28 17.39 -17.34
#